data_AF-A0A337SKR6-F1
#
_entry.id   AF-A0A337SKR6-F1
#
_cell.length_a   1.000
_cell.length_b   1.000
_cell.length_c   1.000
_cell.angle_alpha   90.00
_cell.angle_beta   90.00
_cell.angle_gamma   90.00
#
_symmetry.space_group_name_H-M   'P 1'
#
loop_
_entity.id
_entity.type
_entity.pdbx_description
1 polymer ?
#
loop_
_entity_poly.entity_id
_entity_poly.type
_entity_poly.pdbx_seq_one_letter_code
_entity_poly.pdbx_strand_id
1 'polypeptide(L)'
;MGPRRRRRKPEVPKRRTASPTPSPPRRAPSLGASSRQRGPRRSRVLKEIRKLQKSTDLLLRKSPFGRLAREICVKFTRGVDFYWQAQALLALQEAAEAFLVHLFEDAYLLSLHAGRVTLFPKDVQLARRIRGIQEGLG
;
A
#
# COMPACT_ATOMS: atom_id res chain seq x y z
N MET A 1 51.39 -90.51 -23.22
CA MET A 1 49.94 -90.75 -23.19
C MET A 1 49.37 -90.02 -21.97
N GLY A 2 48.49 -89.02 -22.16
CA GLY A 2 47.98 -88.13 -21.08
C GLY A 2 47.10 -88.85 -20.03
N PRO A 3 46.59 -88.16 -18.97
CA PRO A 3 45.41 -87.31 -19.20
C PRO A 3 45.16 -86.09 -18.26
N ARG A 4 44.44 -85.11 -18.83
CA ARG A 4 43.29 -84.33 -18.29
C ARG A 4 43.45 -83.47 -17.02
N ARG A 5 43.69 -82.16 -17.23
CA ARG A 5 43.30 -81.07 -16.32
C ARG A 5 41.77 -80.86 -16.35
N ARG A 6 41.09 -80.97 -15.20
CA ARG A 6 39.73 -80.42 -14.96
C ARG A 6 39.82 -79.15 -14.11
N ARG A 7 39.24 -78.06 -14.63
CA ARG A 7 39.10 -76.74 -13.98
C ARG A 7 38.19 -76.82 -12.75
N ARG A 8 38.53 -76.08 -11.68
CA ARG A 8 37.58 -75.59 -10.65
C ARG A 8 37.79 -74.08 -10.45
N LYS A 9 36.68 -73.33 -10.43
CA LYS A 9 36.61 -71.87 -10.24
C LYS A 9 36.94 -71.51 -8.77
N PRO A 10 37.58 -70.36 -8.48
CA PRO A 10 37.75 -69.88 -7.12
C PRO A 10 36.51 -69.11 -6.64
N GLU A 11 36.04 -69.48 -5.46
CA GLU A 11 34.98 -68.85 -4.67
C GLU A 11 35.60 -67.76 -3.78
N VAL A 12 34.97 -66.59 -3.70
CA VAL A 12 35.50 -65.37 -3.04
C VAL A 12 35.11 -65.36 -1.55
N PRO A 13 36.00 -64.92 -0.61
CA PRO A 13 35.71 -65.01 0.82
C PRO A 13 34.72 -63.94 1.29
N LYS A 14 33.70 -64.35 2.06
CA LYS A 14 32.81 -63.45 2.80
C LYS A 14 33.52 -62.84 4.02
N ARG A 15 33.44 -61.51 4.17
CA ARG A 15 33.84 -60.77 5.39
C ARG A 15 32.59 -60.29 6.14
N ARG A 16 32.56 -60.51 7.46
CA ARG A 16 31.45 -60.19 8.38
C ARG A 16 31.59 -58.78 9.00
N THR A 17 30.43 -58.10 9.08
CA THR A 17 29.89 -57.17 10.11
C THR A 17 30.61 -55.87 10.50
N ALA A 18 29.85 -54.77 10.50
CA ALA A 18 29.93 -53.69 11.49
C ALA A 18 28.52 -53.08 11.71
N SER A 19 28.19 -52.79 12.97
CA SER A 19 26.94 -52.23 13.50
C SER A 19 26.71 -50.75 13.13
N PRO A 20 25.47 -50.21 13.20
CA PRO A 20 25.18 -48.84 12.80
C PRO A 20 25.50 -47.84 13.93
N THR A 21 26.32 -46.84 13.62
CA THR A 21 26.58 -45.65 14.44
C THR A 21 25.34 -44.71 14.45
N PRO A 22 24.98 -44.11 15.60
CA PRO A 22 23.87 -43.16 15.67
C PRO A 22 24.27 -41.80 15.07
N SER A 23 23.49 -41.35 14.09
CA SER A 23 23.61 -40.02 13.46
C SER A 23 23.23 -38.90 14.44
N PRO A 24 23.91 -37.74 14.43
CA PRO A 24 23.48 -36.59 15.23
C PRO A 24 22.14 -36.03 14.70
N PRO A 25 21.25 -35.52 15.57
CA PRO A 25 19.96 -35.01 15.15
C PRO A 25 20.14 -33.77 14.28
N ARG A 26 19.48 -33.79 13.13
CA ARG A 26 19.39 -32.70 12.16
C ARG A 26 18.72 -31.51 12.86
N ARG A 27 19.49 -30.50 13.28
CA ARG A 27 18.95 -29.22 13.76
C ARG A 27 18.11 -28.63 12.62
N ALA A 28 16.80 -28.51 12.84
CA ALA A 28 15.92 -27.73 11.97
C ALA A 28 16.48 -26.30 11.89
N PRO A 29 16.50 -25.66 10.71
CA PRO A 29 16.74 -24.24 10.64
C PRO A 29 15.61 -23.57 11.43
N SER A 30 15.97 -22.89 12.52
CA SER A 30 15.04 -22.01 13.21
C SER A 30 14.50 -21.05 12.17
N LEU A 31 13.20 -21.08 11.93
CA LEU A 31 12.46 -20.04 11.21
C LEU A 31 12.42 -18.78 12.11
N GLY A 32 13.60 -18.28 12.49
CA GLY A 32 13.81 -16.92 12.91
C GLY A 32 13.86 -16.05 11.66
N ALA A 33 12.77 -16.06 10.88
CA ALA A 33 12.48 -14.96 9.98
C ALA A 33 12.11 -13.79 10.90
N SER A 34 13.13 -13.14 11.44
CA SER A 34 13.02 -11.76 11.91
C SER A 34 12.31 -11.01 10.80
N SER A 35 11.02 -10.76 11.01
CA SER A 35 10.27 -9.79 10.24
C SER A 35 11.13 -8.55 10.30
N ARG A 36 11.87 -8.28 9.21
CA ARG A 36 12.56 -7.02 8.99
C ARG A 36 11.50 -5.99 9.29
N GLN A 37 11.59 -5.39 10.47
CA GLN A 37 10.65 -4.38 10.93
C GLN A 37 10.70 -3.30 9.86
N ARG A 38 9.72 -3.33 8.95
CA ARG A 38 9.54 -2.30 7.94
C ARG A 38 9.49 -1.00 8.74
N GLY A 39 10.49 -0.14 8.53
CA GLY A 39 10.89 0.87 9.49
C GLY A 39 9.77 1.80 10.00
N PRO A 40 10.06 2.62 11.03
CA PRO A 40 9.06 3.38 11.79
C PRO A 40 8.17 4.32 10.96
N ARG A 41 8.61 4.72 9.75
CA ARG A 41 7.85 5.60 8.85
C ARG A 41 6.59 4.96 8.27
N ARG A 42 6.66 3.72 7.77
CA ARG A 42 5.48 3.03 7.20
C ARG A 42 4.43 2.76 8.27
N SER A 43 4.87 2.52 9.52
CA SER A 43 3.99 2.39 10.67
C SER A 43 3.25 3.69 11.01
N ARG A 44 3.90 4.85 10.89
CA ARG A 44 3.29 6.17 11.19
C ARG A 44 2.18 6.54 10.20
N VAL A 45 2.44 6.41 8.90
CA VAL A 45 1.43 6.73 7.86
C VAL A 45 0.20 5.84 8.00
N LEU A 46 0.36 4.55 8.28
CA LEU A 46 -0.78 3.64 8.48
C LEU A 46 -1.57 3.92 9.76
N LYS A 47 -0.94 4.53 10.78
CA LYS A 47 -1.64 4.99 11.99
C LYS A 47 -2.41 6.28 11.70
N GLU A 48 -1.83 7.18 10.93
CA GLU A 48 -2.44 8.43 10.51
C GLU A 48 -3.67 8.19 9.64
N ILE A 49 -3.58 7.34 8.61
CA ILE A 49 -4.72 6.95 7.78
C ILE A 49 -5.87 6.41 8.64
N ARG A 50 -5.58 5.47 9.54
CA ARG A 50 -6.59 4.90 10.45
C ARG A 50 -7.20 5.91 11.40
N LYS A 51 -6.41 6.88 11.87
CA LYS A 51 -6.90 7.96 12.72
C LYS A 51 -7.84 8.88 11.94
N LEU A 52 -7.40 9.36 10.77
CA LEU A 52 -8.15 10.31 9.93
C LEU A 52 -9.45 9.71 9.39
N GLN A 53 -9.45 8.43 9.01
CA GLN A 53 -10.65 7.71 8.58
C GLN A 53 -11.66 7.45 9.71
N LYS A 54 -11.23 7.51 10.98
CA LYS A 54 -12.11 7.34 12.14
C LYS A 54 -12.73 8.67 12.60
N SER A 55 -12.02 9.78 12.41
CA SER A 55 -12.49 11.12 12.74
C SER A 55 -13.34 11.72 11.63
N THR A 56 -14.17 12.70 11.99
CA THR A 56 -14.96 13.51 11.04
C THR A 56 -14.64 15.01 11.20
N ASP A 57 -13.48 15.33 11.74
CA ASP A 57 -13.04 16.71 11.93
C ASP A 57 -12.64 17.34 10.59
N LEU A 58 -12.94 18.63 10.42
CA LEU A 58 -12.47 19.41 9.26
C LEU A 58 -10.94 19.50 9.27
N LEU A 59 -10.33 19.18 8.13
CA LEU A 59 -8.88 19.09 7.95
C LEU A 59 -8.25 20.44 7.57
N LEU A 60 -8.98 21.28 6.84
CA LEU A 60 -8.51 22.61 6.46
C LEU A 60 -8.75 23.61 7.59
N ARG A 61 -7.80 24.53 7.77
CA ARG A 61 -7.97 25.62 8.73
C ARG A 61 -9.08 26.56 8.25
N LYS A 62 -10.05 26.82 9.13
CA LYS A 62 -11.24 27.65 8.84
C LYS A 62 -10.92 29.07 8.36
N SER A 63 -9.91 29.73 8.96
CA SER A 63 -9.56 31.12 8.64
C SER A 63 -8.99 31.30 7.22
N PRO A 64 -7.95 30.55 6.80
CA PRO A 64 -7.50 30.56 5.41
C PRO A 64 -8.59 30.21 4.39
N PHE A 65 -9.41 29.19 4.68
CA PHE A 65 -10.51 28.79 3.81
C PHE A 65 -11.55 29.90 3.63
N GLY A 66 -11.95 30.55 4.74
CA GLY A 66 -12.87 31.68 4.69
C GLY A 66 -12.34 32.89 3.93
N ARG A 67 -11.02 33.15 3.98
CA ARG A 67 -10.39 34.20 3.15
C ARG A 67 -10.46 33.87 1.67
N LEU A 68 -10.14 32.62 1.29
CA LEU A 68 -10.22 32.14 -0.09
C LEU A 68 -11.65 32.22 -0.63
N ALA A 69 -12.64 31.77 0.13
CA ALA A 69 -14.04 31.83 -0.28
C ALA A 69 -14.50 33.28 -0.57
N ARG A 70 -14.11 34.23 0.28
CA ARG A 70 -14.41 35.66 0.08
C ARG A 70 -13.67 36.23 -1.12
N GLU A 71 -12.39 35.91 -1.31
CA GLU A 71 -11.61 36.36 -2.47
C GLU A 71 -12.24 35.89 -3.79
N ILE A 72 -12.68 34.63 -3.85
CA ILE A 72 -13.38 34.09 -5.02
C ILE A 72 -14.72 34.81 -5.23
N CYS A 73 -15.49 35.02 -4.16
CA CYS A 73 -16.77 35.71 -4.23
C CYS A 73 -16.66 37.12 -4.84
N VAL A 74 -15.66 37.90 -4.44
CA VAL A 74 -15.42 39.26 -4.96
C VAL A 74 -15.23 39.27 -6.49
N LYS A 75 -14.66 38.21 -7.08
CA LYS A 75 -14.48 38.09 -8.53
C LYS A 75 -15.82 38.02 -9.29
N PHE A 76 -16.89 37.53 -8.64
CA PHE A 76 -18.22 37.43 -9.23
C PHE A 76 -19.11 38.62 -8.90
N THR A 77 -18.89 39.28 -7.76
CA THR A 77 -19.75 40.38 -7.30
C THR A 77 -19.28 41.77 -7.73
N ARG A 78 -18.38 41.87 -8.72
CA ARG A 78 -17.90 43.15 -9.29
C ARG A 78 -17.39 44.14 -8.22
N GLY A 79 -16.75 43.63 -7.16
CA GLY A 79 -16.22 44.46 -6.06
C GLY A 79 -17.19 44.77 -4.93
N VAL A 80 -18.40 44.18 -4.91
CA VAL A 80 -19.31 44.28 -3.76
C VAL A 80 -18.96 43.22 -2.72
N ASP A 81 -18.69 43.67 -1.49
CA ASP A 81 -18.39 42.79 -0.36
C ASP A 81 -19.66 42.25 0.27
N PHE A 82 -19.88 40.93 0.17
CA PHE A 82 -20.98 40.27 0.87
C PHE A 82 -20.60 39.88 2.30
N TYR A 83 -21.59 39.98 3.20
CA TYR A 83 -21.52 39.39 4.52
C TYR A 83 -21.78 37.90 4.44
N TRP A 84 -20.94 37.11 5.11
CA TRP A 84 -21.06 35.65 5.14
C TRP A 84 -21.53 35.18 6.50
N GLN A 85 -22.57 34.34 6.50
CA GLN A 85 -22.96 33.61 7.70
C GLN A 85 -21.90 32.57 8.04
N ALA A 86 -21.62 32.39 9.33
CA ALA A 86 -20.66 31.38 9.79
C ALA A 86 -21.04 29.96 9.33
N GLN A 87 -22.33 29.62 9.35
CA GLN A 87 -22.84 28.32 8.90
C GLN A 87 -22.66 28.09 7.40
N ALA A 88 -22.79 29.13 6.57
CA ALA A 88 -22.57 29.02 5.13
C ALA A 88 -21.11 28.68 4.81
N LEU A 89 -20.16 29.28 5.52
CA LEU A 89 -18.74 28.97 5.37
C LEU A 89 -18.41 27.55 5.83
N LEU A 90 -19.05 27.06 6.91
CA LEU A 90 -18.88 25.68 7.37
C LEU A 90 -19.44 24.68 6.36
N ALA A 91 -20.65 24.87 5.88
CA ALA A 91 -21.26 24.01 4.86
C ALA A 91 -20.43 23.95 3.57
N LEU A 92 -19.91 25.10 3.12
CA LEU A 92 -19.05 25.17 1.95
C LEU A 92 -17.72 24.43 2.17
N GLN A 93 -17.16 24.49 3.39
CA GLN A 93 -15.96 23.75 3.75
C GLN A 93 -16.21 22.24 3.81
N GLU A 94 -17.30 21.81 4.43
CA GLU A 94 -17.69 20.39 4.50
C GLU A 94 -17.86 19.79 3.11
N ALA A 95 -18.57 20.47 2.22
CA ALA A 95 -18.76 20.03 0.84
C ALA A 95 -17.43 19.96 0.06
N ALA A 96 -16.57 20.98 0.20
CA ALA A 96 -15.28 21.02 -0.48
C ALA A 96 -14.32 19.92 -0.01
N GLU A 97 -14.23 19.68 1.30
CA GLU A 97 -13.37 18.61 1.83
C GLU A 97 -13.90 17.23 1.45
N ALA A 98 -15.20 16.99 1.55
CA ALA A 98 -15.81 15.75 1.11
C ALA A 98 -15.52 15.49 -0.37
N PHE A 99 -15.70 16.49 -1.23
CA PHE A 99 -15.38 16.38 -2.65
C PHE A 99 -13.92 15.99 -2.91
N LEU A 100 -12.98 16.67 -2.26
CA LEU A 100 -11.55 16.40 -2.43
C LEU A 100 -11.16 15.00 -1.95
N VAL A 101 -11.71 14.52 -0.82
CA VAL A 101 -11.45 13.18 -0.32
C VAL A 101 -11.89 12.12 -1.34
N HIS A 102 -13.13 12.21 -1.84
CA HIS A 102 -13.63 11.26 -2.85
C HIS A 102 -12.82 11.34 -4.15
N LEU A 103 -12.42 12.54 -4.59
CA LEU A 103 -11.59 12.70 -5.78
C LEU A 103 -10.22 12.04 -5.62
N PHE A 104 -9.61 12.14 -4.44
CA PHE A 104 -8.33 11.50 -4.15
C PHE A 104 -8.45 9.97 -4.04
N GLU A 105 -9.56 9.45 -3.53
CA GLU A 105 -9.83 8.00 -3.52
C GLU A 105 -9.85 7.44 -4.95
N ASP A 106 -10.59 8.07 -5.87
CA ASP A 106 -10.65 7.67 -7.27
C ASP A 106 -9.30 7.81 -7.99
N ALA A 107 -8.61 8.93 -7.79
CA ALA A 107 -7.29 9.15 -8.37
C ALA A 107 -6.25 8.14 -7.84
N TYR A 108 -6.42 7.67 -6.60
CA TYR A 108 -5.56 6.65 -6.02
C TYR A 108 -5.81 5.27 -6.64
N LEU A 109 -7.06 4.91 -6.96
CA LEU A 109 -7.38 3.70 -7.73
C LEU A 109 -6.67 3.68 -9.09
N LEU A 110 -6.62 4.83 -9.78
CA LEU A 110 -5.89 4.97 -11.05
C LEU A 110 -4.37 4.83 -10.87
N SER A 111 -3.83 5.33 -9.75
CA SER A 111 -2.42 5.17 -9.41
C SER A 111 -2.05 3.69 -9.21
N LEU A 112 -2.91 2.95 -8.51
CA LEU A 112 -2.78 1.50 -8.31
C LEU A 112 -2.95 0.72 -9.61
N HIS A 113 -3.89 1.12 -10.47
CA HIS A 113 -4.08 0.55 -11.80
C HIS A 113 -2.81 0.66 -12.65
N ALA A 114 -2.07 1.76 -12.51
CA ALA A 114 -0.78 1.97 -13.17
C ALA A 114 0.42 1.32 -12.44
N GLY A 115 0.20 0.46 -11.44
CA GLY A 115 1.25 -0.24 -10.68
C GLY A 115 2.07 0.64 -9.73
N ARG A 116 1.61 1.85 -9.43
CA ARG A 116 2.30 2.81 -8.55
C ARG A 116 1.58 2.94 -7.20
N VAL A 117 2.34 3.30 -6.17
CA VAL A 117 1.81 3.66 -4.84
C VAL A 117 1.75 5.18 -4.66
N THR A 118 2.58 5.92 -5.39
CA THR A 118 2.58 7.39 -5.35
C THR A 118 1.56 7.93 -6.34
N LEU A 119 0.71 8.86 -5.87
CA LEU A 119 -0.28 9.58 -6.66
C LEU A 119 0.38 10.73 -7.43
N PHE A 120 0.04 10.87 -8.71
CA PHE A 120 0.57 11.94 -9.57
C PHE A 120 -0.54 12.84 -10.12
N PRO A 121 -0.21 14.06 -10.58
CA PRO A 121 -1.21 14.99 -11.15
C PRO A 121 -2.02 14.40 -12.30
N LYS A 122 -1.40 13.55 -13.13
CA LYS A 122 -2.07 12.86 -14.24
C LYS A 122 -3.21 11.93 -13.78
N ASP A 123 -3.10 11.35 -12.59
CA ASP A 123 -4.11 10.45 -12.03
C ASP A 123 -5.35 11.26 -11.60
N VAL A 124 -5.15 12.45 -11.00
CA VAL A 124 -6.24 13.38 -10.65
C VAL A 124 -6.92 13.94 -11.90
N GLN A 125 -6.13 14.35 -12.90
CA GLN A 125 -6.67 14.86 -14.17
C GLN A 125 -7.51 13.79 -14.88
N LEU A 126 -7.04 12.54 -14.89
CA LEU A 126 -7.78 11.43 -15.47
C LEU A 126 -9.05 11.12 -14.67
N ALA A 127 -9.00 11.11 -13.34
CA ALA A 127 -10.18 10.93 -12.49
C ALA A 127 -11.26 11.97 -12.79
N ARG A 128 -10.89 13.26 -12.85
CA ARG A 128 -11.83 14.35 -13.23
C ARG A 128 -12.39 14.15 -14.64
N ARG A 129 -11.57 13.69 -15.58
CA ARG A 129 -12.02 13.45 -16.96
C ARG A 129 -13.03 12.29 -17.05
N ILE A 130 -12.82 11.22 -16.28
CA ILE A 130 -13.71 10.04 -16.27
C ILE A 130 -15.03 10.35 -15.56
N ARG A 131 -14.99 11.11 -14.45
CA ARG A 131 -16.20 11.61 -13.76
C ARG A 131 -17.08 12.52 -14.62
N GLY A 132 -16.56 13.01 -15.75
CA GLY A 132 -17.30 13.85 -16.68
C GLY A 132 -17.51 15.28 -16.18
N ILE A 133 -18.41 16.00 -16.84
CA ILE A 133 -18.58 17.45 -16.64
C ILE A 133 -19.27 17.75 -15.31
N GLN A 134 -20.23 16.93 -14.90
CA GLN A 134 -21.07 17.20 -13.72
C GLN A 134 -20.34 16.98 -12.38
N GLU A 135 -19.49 15.96 -12.27
CA GLU A 135 -18.80 15.63 -11.02
C GLU A 135 -17.29 15.90 -11.07
N GLY A 136 -16.70 16.06 -12.25
CA GLY A 136 -15.26 16.18 -12.42
C GLY A 136 -14.77 17.62 -12.61
N LEU A 137 -15.49 18.44 -13.38
CA LEU A 137 -15.00 19.75 -13.79
C LEU A 137 -15.35 20.88 -12.81
N GLY A 138 -16.43 20.72 -12.04
CA GLY A 138 -16.94 21.76 -11.14
C GLY A 138 -17.74 22.79 -11.92
#